data_AF-A0A7U9H973-F1
#
_entry.id   AF-A0A7U9H973-F1
#
_cell.length_a   1.000
_cell.length_b   1.000
_cell.length_c   1.000
_cell.angle_alpha   90.00
_cell.angle_beta   90.00
_cell.angle_gamma   90.00
#
_symmetry.space_group_name_H-M   'P 1'
#
loop_
_entity.id
_entity.type
_entity.pdbx_description
1 polymer ?
#
loop_
_entity_poly.entity_id
_entity_poly.type
_entity_poly.pdbx_seq_one_letter_code
_entity_poly.pdbx_strand_id
1 'polypeptide(L)'
;MPDPSSLLGSTMVSQKLGATPRRLVQACASGSPHDALAQWVATLAHRLDDLHQQLVTQAMHSADTLTRVATGKGQINSLGILQNSGMQIDILAARRADAIEHLTLAIHVYQQLDEPQIRHAAVSPVAKLKTQPTRGR
;
A
#
# COMPACT_ATOMS: atom_id res chain seq x y z
N MET A 1 -3.85 22.51 1.80
CA MET A 1 -4.22 21.36 0.95
C MET A 1 -2.95 20.57 0.71
N PRO A 2 -2.86 19.27 1.09
CA PRO A 2 -1.73 18.46 0.65
C PRO A 2 -1.73 18.42 -0.89
N ASP A 3 -0.55 18.50 -1.49
CA ASP A 3 -0.35 18.42 -2.93
C ASP A 3 -0.80 17.02 -3.40
N PRO A 4 -1.65 16.85 -4.43
CA PRO A 4 -2.09 15.53 -4.90
C PRO A 4 -0.93 14.62 -5.32
N SER A 5 0.25 15.20 -5.57
CA SER A 5 1.49 14.46 -5.75
C SER A 5 1.95 13.70 -4.50
N SER A 6 1.53 14.06 -3.28
CA SER A 6 2.00 13.43 -2.03
C SER A 6 1.22 12.17 -1.60
N LEU A 7 0.08 11.87 -2.24
CA LEU A 7 -0.83 10.79 -1.83
C LEU A 7 -0.69 9.52 -2.69
N LEU A 8 0.55 9.10 -2.94
CA LEU A 8 0.86 7.99 -3.85
C LEU A 8 0.21 6.66 -3.42
N GLY A 9 0.40 6.24 -2.17
CA GLY A 9 -0.16 4.99 -1.66
C GLY A 9 -1.68 5.02 -1.58
N SER A 10 -2.25 6.13 -1.09
CA SER A 10 -3.70 6.32 -1.09
C SER A 10 -4.31 6.27 -2.49
N THR A 11 -3.60 6.84 -3.49
CA THR A 11 -4.00 6.78 -4.90
C THR A 11 -3.92 5.36 -5.46
N MET A 12 -2.83 4.64 -5.17
CA MET A 12 -2.67 3.23 -5.58
C MET A 12 -3.82 2.36 -5.07
N VAL A 13 -4.19 2.48 -3.79
CA VAL A 13 -5.32 1.76 -3.20
C VAL A 13 -6.63 2.12 -3.91
N SER A 14 -6.89 3.43 -4.09
CA SER A 14 -8.11 3.90 -4.74
C SER A 14 -8.25 3.40 -6.17
N GLN A 15 -7.15 3.36 -6.92
CA GLN A 15 -7.13 2.85 -8.29
C GLN A 15 -7.33 1.33 -8.38
N LYS A 16 -6.79 0.56 -7.43
CA LYS A 16 -6.83 -0.91 -7.45
C LYS A 16 -8.09 -1.50 -6.82
N LEU A 17 -8.63 -0.85 -5.80
CA LEU A 17 -9.77 -1.35 -5.01
C LEU A 17 -11.04 -0.52 -5.18
N GLY A 18 -10.99 0.59 -5.93
CA GLY A 18 -12.14 1.46 -6.17
C GLY A 18 -12.61 2.24 -4.93
N ALA A 19 -11.88 2.16 -3.82
CA ALA A 19 -12.18 2.82 -2.56
C ALA A 19 -10.91 3.39 -1.92
N THR A 20 -11.05 4.50 -1.20
CA THR A 20 -9.93 5.06 -0.44
C THR A 20 -9.56 4.15 0.74
N PRO A 21 -8.31 4.19 1.25
CA PRO A 21 -7.90 3.38 2.39
C PRO A 21 -8.84 3.47 3.59
N ARG A 22 -9.27 4.69 3.93
CA ARG A 22 -10.23 4.95 5.00
C ARG A 22 -11.59 4.30 4.75
N ARG A 23 -12.08 4.31 3.52
CA ARG A 23 -13.36 3.71 3.17
C ARG A 23 -13.32 2.18 3.24
N LEU A 24 -12.19 1.56 2.91
CA LEU A 24 -12.01 0.11 3.06
C LEU A 24 -12.18 -0.31 4.52
N VAL A 25 -11.47 0.35 5.43
CA VAL A 25 -11.58 0.06 6.88
C VAL A 25 -13.01 0.28 7.38
N GLN A 26 -13.67 1.36 6.95
CA GLN A 26 -15.05 1.66 7.35
C GLN A 26 -16.10 0.69 6.81
N ALA A 27 -15.80 -0.04 5.73
CA ALA A 27 -16.71 -1.00 5.13
C ALA A 27 -16.67 -2.38 5.80
N CYS A 28 -15.58 -2.69 6.52
CA CYS A 28 -15.40 -3.97 7.17
C CYS A 28 -16.05 -4.02 8.56
N ALA A 29 -16.62 -5.18 8.91
CA ALA A 29 -17.08 -5.43 10.27
C ALA A 29 -15.88 -5.54 11.21
N SER A 30 -15.87 -4.76 12.29
CA SER A 30 -14.74 -4.68 13.22
C SER A 30 -14.35 -6.06 13.77
N GLY A 31 -13.06 -6.37 13.76
CA GLY A 31 -12.51 -7.64 14.24
C GLY A 31 -12.63 -8.82 13.26
N SER A 32 -13.15 -8.59 12.05
CA SER A 32 -13.11 -9.60 10.98
C SER A 32 -11.71 -9.72 10.37
N PRO A 33 -11.34 -10.86 9.75
CA PRO A 33 -10.11 -10.97 8.98
C PRO A 33 -9.99 -9.92 7.86
N HIS A 34 -11.12 -9.58 7.23
CA HIS A 34 -11.23 -8.50 6.26
C HIS A 34 -10.87 -7.14 6.85
N ASP A 35 -11.33 -6.84 8.06
CA ASP A 35 -11.00 -5.60 8.78
C ASP A 35 -9.51 -5.49 9.08
N ALA A 36 -8.88 -6.58 9.56
CA ALA A 36 -7.45 -6.61 9.81
C ALA A 36 -6.63 -6.33 8.54
N LEU A 37 -7.03 -6.90 7.40
CA LEU A 37 -6.35 -6.67 6.12
C LEU A 37 -6.64 -5.29 5.54
N ALA A 38 -7.87 -4.78 5.66
CA ALA A 38 -8.20 -3.40 5.29
C ALA A 38 -7.34 -2.40 6.07
N GLN A 39 -7.18 -2.64 7.37
CA GLN A 39 -6.32 -1.82 8.23
C GLN A 39 -4.85 -1.93 7.82
N TRP A 40 -4.37 -3.13 7.47
CA TRP A 40 -3.00 -3.32 6.98
C TRP A 40 -2.74 -2.58 5.67
N VAL A 41 -3.65 -2.70 4.69
CA VAL A 41 -3.60 -1.94 3.43
C VAL A 41 -3.56 -0.44 3.71
N ALA A 42 -4.40 0.04 4.62
CA ALA A 42 -4.43 1.46 4.97
C ALA A 42 -3.14 1.95 5.62
N THR A 43 -2.56 1.17 6.54
CA THR A 43 -1.27 1.48 7.15
C THR A 43 -0.15 1.52 6.12
N LEU A 44 -0.09 0.57 5.19
CA LEU A 44 0.93 0.55 4.14
C LEU A 44 0.76 1.70 3.14
N ALA A 45 -0.48 2.08 2.82
CA ALA A 45 -0.78 3.21 1.96
C ALA A 45 -0.27 4.53 2.58
N HIS A 46 -0.59 4.77 3.85
CA HIS A 46 -0.12 5.95 4.58
C HIS A 46 1.41 5.98 4.70
N ARG A 47 2.04 4.84 4.99
CA ARG A 47 3.51 4.75 5.03
C ARG A 47 4.14 5.13 3.68
N LEU A 48 3.53 4.72 2.57
CA LEU A 48 4.00 5.09 1.24
C LEU A 48 3.77 6.58 0.93
N ASP A 49 2.64 7.14 1.35
CA ASP A 49 2.37 8.59 1.25
C ASP A 49 3.46 9.39 1.99
N ASP A 50 3.78 9.00 3.23
CA ASP A 50 4.80 9.66 4.05
C ASP A 50 6.21 9.58 3.41
N LEU A 51 6.62 8.38 2.96
CA LEU A 51 7.92 8.19 2.31
C LEU A 51 8.01 8.98 1.01
N HIS A 52 6.93 9.06 0.25
CA HIS A 52 6.90 9.83 -0.98
C HIS A 52 7.01 11.33 -0.70
N GLN A 53 6.28 11.85 0.28
CA GLN A 53 6.37 13.25 0.70
C GLN A 53 7.78 13.60 1.19
N GLN A 54 8.41 12.73 1.99
CA GLN A 54 9.79 12.94 2.44
C GLN A 54 10.77 12.98 1.27
N LEU A 55 10.65 12.06 0.32
CA LEU A 55 11.49 12.02 -0.88
C LEU A 55 11.35 13.30 -1.70
N VAL A 56 10.12 13.73 -1.99
CA VAL A 56 9.85 14.95 -2.77
C VAL A 56 10.41 16.18 -2.04
N THR A 57 10.18 16.28 -0.74
CA THR A 57 10.69 17.40 0.07
C THR A 57 12.21 17.47 0.03
N GLN A 58 12.89 16.34 0.21
CA GLN A 58 14.35 16.27 0.20
C GLN A 58 14.93 16.59 -1.19
N ALA A 59 14.29 16.10 -2.24
CA ALA A 59 14.67 16.39 -3.62
C ALA A 59 14.50 17.88 -3.95
N MET A 60 13.38 18.50 -3.54
CA MET A 60 13.14 19.93 -3.72
C MET A 60 14.17 20.78 -2.97
N HIS A 61 14.50 20.42 -1.73
CA HIS A 61 15.53 21.13 -0.96
C HIS A 61 16.91 21.03 -1.63
N SER A 62 17.24 19.86 -2.17
CA SER A 62 18.49 19.65 -2.90
C SER A 62 18.53 20.47 -4.21
N ALA A 63 17.42 20.51 -4.93
CA ALA A 63 17.28 21.32 -6.15
C ALA A 63 17.42 22.82 -5.88
N ASP A 64 16.82 23.34 -4.80
CA ASP A 64 16.98 24.73 -4.38
C ASP A 64 18.45 25.04 -4.05
N THR A 65 19.11 24.15 -3.31
CA THR A 65 20.53 24.29 -2.96
C THR A 65 21.41 24.38 -4.21
N LEU A 66 21.21 23.48 -5.19
CA LEU A 66 21.94 23.51 -6.45
C LEU A 66 21.64 24.77 -7.27
N THR A 67 20.39 25.22 -7.30
CA THR A 67 19.97 26.45 -7.99
C THR A 67 20.68 27.68 -7.41
N ARG A 68 20.77 27.77 -6.08
CA ARG A 68 21.51 28.86 -5.42
C ARG A 68 22.99 28.82 -5.77
N VAL A 69 23.62 27.65 -5.78
CA VAL A 69 25.03 27.53 -6.18
C VAL A 69 25.23 27.93 -7.65
N ALA A 70 24.38 27.45 -8.55
CA ALA A 70 24.46 27.77 -9.98
C ALA A 70 24.29 29.28 -10.26
N THR A 71 23.56 29.99 -9.39
CA THR A 71 23.36 31.45 -9.49
C THR A 71 24.38 32.27 -8.69
N GLY A 72 25.40 31.64 -8.12
CA GLY A 72 26.45 32.30 -7.34
C GLY A 72 25.98 32.83 -5.97
N LYS A 73 24.77 32.44 -5.53
CA LYS A 73 24.17 32.84 -4.25
C LYS A 73 24.30 31.79 -3.16
N GLY A 74 24.73 30.58 -3.51
CA GLY A 74 24.90 29.45 -2.60
C GLY A 74 26.33 29.39 -2.04
N GLN A 75 26.45 29.01 -0.77
CA GLN A 75 27.75 28.67 -0.19
C GLN A 75 28.21 27.30 -0.71
N ILE A 76 29.45 27.22 -1.17
CA ILE A 76 30.09 25.96 -1.56
C ILE A 76 30.92 25.49 -0.37
N ASN A 77 30.54 24.35 0.22
CA ASN A 77 31.29 23.72 1.30
C ASN A 77 32.37 22.79 0.71
N SER A 78 33.54 22.74 1.33
CA SER A 78 34.65 21.84 0.94
C SER A 78 34.29 20.36 1.03
N LEU A 79 33.30 20.00 1.83
CA LEU A 79 32.75 18.64 1.95
C LEU A 79 31.71 18.30 0.85
N GLY A 80 31.41 19.24 -0.05
CA GLY A 80 30.47 19.07 -1.16
C GLY A 80 29.19 19.92 -1.04
N ILE A 81 28.55 20.18 -2.18
CA ILE A 81 27.39 21.09 -2.29
C ILE A 81 26.13 20.47 -1.66
N LEU A 82 25.82 19.21 -1.99
CA LEU A 82 24.63 18.51 -1.48
C LEU A 82 24.87 17.81 -0.14
N GLN A 83 26.13 17.64 0.27
CA GLN A 83 26.51 16.90 1.47
C GLN A 83 25.78 15.53 1.53
N ASN A 84 25.16 15.23 2.67
CA ASN A 84 24.41 13.99 2.89
C ASN A 84 23.08 13.91 2.13
N SER A 85 22.62 15.00 1.50
CA SER A 85 21.31 15.04 0.86
C SER A 85 21.17 14.04 -0.28
N GLY A 86 22.24 13.81 -1.06
CA GLY A 86 22.24 12.80 -2.11
C GLY A 86 22.00 11.39 -1.57
N MET A 87 22.77 10.99 -0.55
CA MET A 87 22.60 9.70 0.12
C MET A 87 21.20 9.54 0.74
N GLN A 88 20.66 10.60 1.35
CA GLN A 88 19.31 10.58 1.92
C GLN A 88 18.23 10.36 0.86
N ILE A 89 18.37 11.00 -0.32
CA ILE A 89 17.46 10.79 -1.45
C ILE A 89 17.50 9.33 -1.89
N ASP A 90 18.69 8.74 -2.04
CA ASP A 90 18.84 7.33 -2.47
C ASP A 90 18.19 6.37 -1.47
N ILE A 91 18.40 6.60 -0.17
CA ILE A 91 17.77 5.80 0.90
C ILE A 91 16.25 5.93 0.86
N LEU A 92 15.71 7.14 0.70
CA LEU A 92 14.28 7.37 0.59
C LEU A 92 13.69 6.73 -0.67
N ALA A 93 14.41 6.76 -1.79
CA ALA A 93 14.00 6.11 -3.03
C ALA A 93 13.91 4.58 -2.87
N ALA A 94 14.91 3.96 -2.25
CA ALA A 94 14.91 2.52 -1.95
C ALA A 94 13.75 2.14 -1.01
N ARG A 95 13.54 2.91 0.07
CA ARG A 95 12.42 2.69 1.01
C ARG A 95 11.06 2.86 0.34
N ARG A 96 10.94 3.82 -0.57
CA ARG A 96 9.71 4.03 -1.35
C ARG A 96 9.43 2.85 -2.28
N ALA A 97 10.46 2.29 -2.93
CA ALA A 97 10.30 1.10 -3.77
C ALA A 97 9.83 -0.11 -2.95
N ASP A 98 10.46 -0.38 -1.81
CA ASP A 98 10.03 -1.42 -0.86
C ASP A 98 8.57 -1.24 -0.40
N ALA A 99 8.18 -0.01 -0.04
CA ALA A 99 6.82 0.28 0.37
C ALA A 99 5.78 0.08 -0.75
N ILE A 100 6.14 0.34 -2.02
CA ILE A 100 5.30 0.06 -3.18
C ILE A 100 5.08 -1.44 -3.32
N GLU A 101 6.13 -2.25 -3.21
CA GLU A 101 6.03 -3.71 -3.29
C GLU A 101 5.17 -4.29 -2.17
N HIS A 102 5.41 -3.85 -0.93
CA HIS A 102 4.61 -4.27 0.23
C HIS A 102 3.13 -3.89 0.10
N LEU A 103 2.82 -2.66 -0.34
CA LEU A 103 1.44 -2.25 -0.57
C LEU A 103 0.78 -3.06 -1.70
N THR A 104 1.52 -3.34 -2.77
CA THR A 104 1.03 -4.15 -3.89
C THR A 104 0.66 -5.56 -3.43
N LEU A 105 1.51 -6.20 -2.62
CA LEU A 105 1.23 -7.51 -2.02
C LEU A 105 0.01 -7.46 -1.10
N ALA A 106 -0.10 -6.46 -0.23
CA ALA A 106 -1.24 -6.33 0.67
C ALA A 106 -2.57 -6.14 -0.09
N ILE A 107 -2.58 -5.32 -1.15
CA ILE A 107 -3.74 -5.15 -2.03
C ILE A 107 -4.12 -6.49 -2.67
N HIS A 108 -3.14 -7.25 -3.17
CA HIS A 108 -3.40 -8.55 -3.78
C HIS A 108 -4.03 -9.54 -2.77
N VAL A 109 -3.47 -9.63 -1.56
CA VAL A 109 -4.02 -10.49 -0.50
C VAL A 109 -5.44 -10.06 -0.11
N TYR A 110 -5.70 -8.76 -0.02
CA TYR A 110 -7.04 -8.25 0.26
C TYR A 110 -8.05 -8.65 -0.81
N GLN A 111 -7.70 -8.55 -2.09
CA GLN A 111 -8.56 -8.96 -3.21
C GLN A 111 -8.87 -10.46 -3.22
N GLN A 112 -7.91 -11.30 -2.81
CA GLN A 112 -8.10 -12.75 -2.75
C GLN A 112 -9.14 -13.18 -1.69
N LEU A 113 -9.34 -12.39 -0.63
CA LEU A 113 -10.42 -12.66 0.32
C LEU A 113 -11.82 -12.29 -0.19
N ASP A 114 -11.91 -11.37 -1.15
CA ASP A 114 -13.16 -10.98 -1.78
C ASP A 114 -13.53 -11.90 -2.96
N GLU A 115 -12.58 -12.67 -3.50
CA GLU A 115 -12.90 -13.74 -4.45
C GLU A 115 -13.65 -14.88 -3.73
N PRO A 116 -14.78 -15.38 -4.27
CA PRO A 116 -15.58 -16.43 -3.66
C PRO A 116 -14.92 -17.81 -3.83
N GLN A 117 -13.74 -18.01 -3.26
CA GLN A 117 -13.01 -19.28 -3.26
C GLN A 117 -13.29 -20.15 -2.02
N ILE A 118 -14.50 -20.06 -1.47
CA ILE A 118 -15.15 -21.18 -0.76
C ILE A 118 -16.52 -21.47 -1.38
N ARG A 119 -16.63 -21.44 -2.72
CA ARG A 119 -17.74 -22.11 -3.42
C ARG A 119 -17.36 -23.50 -3.95
N HIS A 120 -16.07 -23.85 -3.95
CA HIS A 120 -15.58 -25.12 -4.50
C HIS A 120 -15.20 -26.18 -3.45
N ALA A 121 -15.05 -25.84 -2.16
CA ALA A 121 -14.89 -26.85 -1.10
C ALA A 121 -16.21 -27.56 -0.73
N ALA A 122 -17.35 -27.08 -1.22
CA ALA A 122 -18.68 -27.63 -0.92
C ALA A 122 -19.27 -28.54 -2.01
N VAL A 123 -18.54 -28.82 -3.11
CA VAL A 123 -19.06 -29.66 -4.20
C VAL A 123 -18.07 -30.75 -4.59
N SER A 124 -17.98 -31.79 -3.75
CA SER A 124 -17.92 -33.19 -4.20
C SER A 124 -18.20 -34.17 -3.06
N PRO A 125 -18.79 -35.35 -3.36
CA PRO A 125 -20.03 -35.78 -2.74
C PRO A 125 -19.84 -36.95 -1.78
N VAL A 126 -20.30 -36.81 -0.53
CA VAL A 126 -20.67 -38.01 0.24
C VAL A 126 -22.05 -38.42 -0.24
N ALA A 127 -22.05 -39.39 -1.16
CA ALA A 127 -23.24 -40.09 -1.61
C ALA A 127 -24.11 -40.45 -0.40
N LYS A 128 -25.36 -39.97 -0.44
CA LYS A 128 -26.40 -40.29 0.53
C LYS A 128 -26.54 -41.82 0.58
N LEU A 129 -26.06 -42.44 1.65
CA LEU A 129 -26.52 -43.77 2.06
C LEU A 129 -27.96 -43.58 2.57
N LYS A 130 -28.91 -43.52 1.63
CA LYS A 130 -30.34 -43.54 1.94
C LYS A 130 -30.65 -44.93 2.48
N THR A 131 -30.82 -44.99 3.79
CA THR A 131 -31.65 -45.96 4.50
C THR A 131 -32.97 -46.16 3.76
N GLN A 132 -33.24 -47.41 3.39
CA GLN A 132 -34.52 -47.84 2.84
C GLN A 132 -35.35 -48.46 3.99
N PRO A 133 -36.51 -47.89 4.37
CA PRO A 133 -37.59 -48.68 4.93
C PRO A 133 -38.37 -49.31 3.76
N THR A 134 -39.02 -50.48 3.85
CA THR A 134 -40.27 -50.69 4.59
C THR A 134 -40.66 -52.19 4.57
N ARG A 135 -41.30 -52.62 5.66
CA ARG A 135 -42.06 -53.86 5.96
C ARG A 135 -42.67 -54.68 4.80
N GLY A 136 -42.59 -56.01 4.95
CA GLY A 136 -43.76 -56.88 5.20
C GLY A 136 -44.41 -57.58 4.00
N ARG A 137 -44.26 -58.91 3.94
CA ARG A 137 -45.37 -59.87 3.85
C ARG A 137 -44.93 -61.22 4.42
#